data_AF-A0A358IX79-F1
#
_entry.id   AF-A0A358IX79-F1
#
_cell.length_a   1.000
_cell.length_b   1.000
_cell.length_c   1.000
_cell.angle_alpha   90.00
_cell.angle_beta   90.00
_cell.angle_gamma   90.00
#
_symmetry.space_group_name_H-M   'P 1'
#
loop_
_entity.id
_entity.type
_entity.pdbx_description
1 polymer ?
#
loop_
_entity_poly.entity_id
_entity_poly.type
_entity_poly.pdbx_seq_one_letter_code
_entity_poly.pdbx_strand_id
1 'polypeptide(L)' 'MKIDAIHLEQLQALLDTGVIVPITNLFDAEGDETDSPDDAISFVAGCDNLWVAGIVADYEAAQVN' A
#
# COMPACT_ATOMS: atom_id res chain seq x y z
N MET A 1 8.01 -7.75 9.71
CA MET A 1 7.31 -7.50 8.44
C MET A 1 6.29 -6.41 8.68
N LYS A 2 6.72 -5.22 8.31
CA LYS A 2 5.97 -3.99 8.33
C LYS A 2 6.20 -3.33 6.98
N ILE A 3 5.32 -2.42 6.61
CA ILE A 3 5.52 -1.59 5.43
C ILE A 3 6.27 -0.34 5.91
N ASP A 4 7.32 0.03 5.18
CA ASP A 4 8.12 1.24 5.43
C ASP A 4 7.70 2.38 4.50
N ALA A 5 7.27 2.06 3.27
CA ALA A 5 6.81 3.03 2.28
C ALA A 5 5.84 2.40 1.27
N ILE A 6 5.06 3.24 0.59
CA ILE A 6 4.13 2.83 -0.48
C ILE A 6 4.29 3.71 -1.72
N HIS A 7 3.98 3.14 -2.88
CA HIS A 7 3.88 3.84 -4.16
C HIS A 7 2.55 3.46 -4.82
N LEU A 8 1.48 4.16 -4.46
CA LEU A 8 0.10 3.79 -4.86
C LEU A 8 -0.11 3.81 -6.38
N GLU A 9 0.45 4.78 -7.09
CA GLU A 9 0.40 4.88 -8.56
C GLU A 9 0.98 3.66 -9.29
N GLN A 10 1.89 2.91 -8.63
CA GLN A 10 2.47 1.68 -9.17
C GLN A 10 1.99 0.43 -8.44
N LEU A 11 1.07 0.59 -7.48
CA LEU A 11 0.55 -0.49 -6.63
C LEU A 11 1.68 -1.31 -5.97
N GLN A 12 2.62 -0.62 -5.32
CA GLN A 12 3.78 -1.24 -4.67
C GLN A 12 3.90 -0.82 -3.20
N ALA A 13 4.33 -1.75 -2.36
CA ALA A 13 4.70 -1.50 -0.97
C ALA A 13 6.13 -2.00 -0.72
N LEU A 14 6.94 -1.19 -0.03
CA LEU A 14 8.27 -1.54 0.44
C LEU A 14 8.19 -2.06 1.88
N LEU A 15 8.69 -3.26 2.11
CA LEU A 15 8.75 -3.86 3.43
C LEU A 15 10.00 -3.43 4.21
N ASP A 16 9.95 -3.56 5.54
CA ASP A 16 11.07 -3.37 6.49
C ASP A 16 12.33 -4.21 6.17
N THR A 17 12.16 -5.24 5.34
CA THR A 17 13.24 -6.10 4.83
C THR A 17 13.93 -5.55 3.58
N GLY A 18 13.42 -4.47 2.99
CA GLY A 18 13.85 -3.92 1.69
C GLY A 18 13.22 -4.60 0.47
N VAL A 19 12.29 -5.53 0.67
CA VAL A 19 11.58 -6.22 -0.43
C VAL A 19 10.39 -5.39 -0.89
N ILE A 20 10.21 -5.27 -2.21
CA ILE A 20 9.02 -4.66 -2.81
C ILE A 20 8.01 -5.75 -3.11
N VAL A 21 6.76 -5.54 -2.67
CA VAL A 21 5.63 -6.45 -2.89
C VAL A 21 4.46 -5.70 -3.54
N PRO A 22 3.61 -6.39 -4.33
CA PRO A 22 2.47 -5.76 -4.95
C PRO A 22 1.38 -5.45 -3.91
N ILE A 23 0.80 -4.26 -4.03
CA ILE A 23 -0.49 -3.92 -3.44
C ILE A 23 -1.56 -4.56 -4.32
N THR A 24 -2.38 -5.43 -3.74
CA THR A 24 -3.39 -6.21 -4.49
C THR A 24 -4.76 -5.56 -4.47
N ASN A 25 -5.06 -4.77 -3.44
CA ASN A 25 -6.35 -4.11 -3.27
C ASN A 25 -6.15 -2.75 -2.59
N LEU A 26 -6.95 -1.77 -3.03
CA LEU A 26 -7.12 -0.48 -2.38
C LEU A 26 -8.57 -0.37 -1.92
N PHE A 27 -8.79 0.33 -0.81
CA PHE A 27 -10.12 0.55 -0.26
C PHE A 27 -10.32 2.04 0.04
N ASP A 28 -11.48 2.55 -0.32
CA ASP A 28 -11.86 3.94 -0.10
C ASP A 28 -12.32 4.21 1.35
N ALA A 29 -12.88 5.40 1.58
CA ALA A 29 -13.36 5.82 2.90
C ALA A 29 -14.62 5.06 3.39
N GLU A 30 -15.38 4.46 2.48
CA GLU A 30 -16.56 3.64 2.80
C GLU A 30 -16.16 2.18 3.05
N GLY A 31 -14.93 1.81 2.69
CA GLY A 31 -14.38 0.47 2.81
C GLY A 31 -14.65 -0.39 1.59
N ASP A 32 -15.09 0.22 0.49
CA ASP A 32 -15.30 -0.45 -0.78
C ASP A 32 -13.99 -0.50 -1.57
N GLU A 33 -13.81 -1.57 -2.36
CA GLU A 33 -12.65 -1.69 -3.24
C GLU A 33 -12.67 -0.59 -4.31
N THR A 34 -11.51 0.02 -4.52
CA THR A 34 -11.32 1.08 -5.50
C THR A 34 -10.08 0.84 -6.35
N ASP A 35 -10.11 1.30 -7.60
CA ASP A 35 -8.96 1.32 -8.50
C ASP A 35 -8.28 2.70 -8.52
N SER A 36 -8.80 3.67 -7.76
CA SER A 36 -8.33 5.05 -7.71
C SER A 36 -7.34 5.24 -6.54
N PRO A 37 -6.04 5.50 -6.83
CA PRO A 37 -5.05 5.83 -5.80
C PRO A 37 -5.42 7.06 -4.96
N ASP A 38 -6.07 8.04 -5.59
CA ASP A 38 -6.46 9.30 -4.96
C ASP A 38 -7.59 9.12 -3.93
N ASP A 39 -8.48 8.14 -4.15
CA ASP A 39 -9.61 7.86 -3.26
C ASP A 39 -9.26 6.82 -2.19
N ALA A 40 -8.10 6.15 -2.30
CA ALA A 40 -7.70 5.07 -1.42
C ALA A 40 -7.32 5.58 -0.01
N ILE A 41 -7.98 5.05 1.01
CA ILE A 41 -7.69 5.32 2.43
C ILE A 41 -6.89 4.17 3.06
N SER A 42 -7.10 2.94 2.61
CA SER A 42 -6.36 1.78 3.09
C SER A 42 -6.04 0.81 1.95
N PHE A 43 -5.13 -0.12 2.19
CA PHE A 43 -4.68 -1.06 1.18
C PHE A 43 -4.25 -2.40 1.78
N VAL A 44 -4.16 -3.41 0.91
CA VAL A 44 -3.61 -4.73 1.23
C VAL A 44 -2.49 -5.04 0.25
N ALA A 45 -1.34 -5.46 0.78
CA ALA A 45 -0.20 -5.95 0.03
C ALA A 45 0.02 -7.44 0.30
N GLY A 46 0.21 -8.20 -0.78
CA GLY A 46 0.45 -9.64 -0.74
C GLY A 46 1.94 -9.97 -0.69
N CYS A 47 2.38 -10.71 0.33
CA CYS A 47 3.74 -11.22 0.44
C CYS A 47 3.70 -12.74 0.68
N ASP A 48 3.96 -13.53 -0.36
CA ASP A 48 3.86 -14.99 -0.33
C ASP A 48 2.50 -15.49 0.21
N ASN A 49 2.50 -16.03 1.43
CA ASN A 49 1.32 -16.59 2.11
C ASN A 49 0.77 -15.67 3.20
N LEU A 50 1.18 -14.39 3.22
CA LEU A 50 0.80 -13.42 4.23
C LEU A 50 0.27 -12.15 3.57
N TRP A 51 -0.69 -11.54 4.23
CA TRP A 51 -1.21 -10.23 3.88
C TRP A 51 -0.73 -9.20 4.89
N VAL A 52 -0.31 -8.05 4.38
CA VAL A 52 0.03 -6.88 5.19
C VAL A 52 -0.88 -5.75 4.74
N ALA A 53 -1.55 -5.09 5.68
CA ALA A 53 -2.46 -3.99 5.40
C ALA A 53 -1.97 -2.70 6.08
N GLY A 54 -2.36 -1.56 5.53
CA GLY A 54 -2.00 -0.26 6.06
C GLY A 54 -3.02 0.83 5.72
N ILE A 55 -2.97 1.93 6.47
CA ILE A 55 -3.69 3.17 6.16
C ILE A 55 -2.76 4.05 5.32
N VAL A 56 -3.25 4.55 4.19
CA VAL A 56 -2.45 5.36 3.25
C VAL A 56 -1.83 6.57 3.94
N ALA A 57 -2.61 7.27 4.77
CA ALA A 57 -2.17 8.48 5.47
C ALA A 57 -1.02 8.25 6.48
N ASP A 58 -0.76 7.01 6.89
CA ASP A 58 0.36 6.69 7.78
C ASP A 58 1.71 6.69 7.04
N TYR A 59 1.69 6.72 5.71
CA TYR A 59 2.89 6.71 4.87
C TYR A 59 3.01 8.07 4.18
N GLU A 60 3.95 8.89 4.65
CA GLU A 60 4.26 10.16 3.99
C GLU A 60 4.79 9.89 2.57
N ALA A 61 4.22 10.55 1.57
CA ALA A 61 4.71 10.49 0.20
C ALA A 61 6.13 11.08 0.12
N ALA A 62 7.14 10.22 0.10
CA ALA A 62 8.52 10.63 -0.13
C ALA A 62 8.81 10.62 -1.63
N GLN A 63 9.02 11.81 -2.21
CA GLN A 63 9.49 11.92 -3.59
C GLN A 63 11.00 11.65 -3.63
N VAL A 64 11.40 10.53 -4.24
CA VAL A 64 12.82 10.20 -4.43
C VAL A 64 13.19 10.51 -5.89
N ASN A 65 14.05 11.53 -6.08
CA ASN A 65 14.63 11.89 -7.38
C ASN A 65 15.93 11.12 -7.64
#